data_AF-A0A6I3SZJ2-F1
#
_entry.id   AF-A0A6I3SZJ2-F1
#
_cell.length_a   1.000
_cell.length_b   1.000
_cell.length_c   1.000
_cell.angle_alpha   90.00
_cell.angle_beta   90.00
_cell.angle_gamma   90.00
#
_symmetry.space_group_name_H-M   'P 1'
#
loop_
_entity.id
_entity.type
_entity.pdbx_description
1 polymer ?
#
loop_
_entity_poly.entity_id
_entity_poly.type
_entity_poly.pdbx_seq_one_letter_code
_entity_poly.pdbx_strand_id
1 'polypeptide(L)'
;MTTVNDINTIPLTGLRHIDALLNDGPAWNYVTYGAINTISYSFSLTGADNIENEDLAGPMSQFSISQQEWTRYALDYLTDVTGIEFVETTGATAEVHFVNADIAKDRVTGQCAWQNHIWRLPDGTVTDYQVDGIIYLDNNEYRRENADLTAGGEGYETLLHELGHLLGLKHPFEGDIQLPAAVNNPAHTLMSYEYDGYIRDEYSPYDLAALDWLYGGDGLSGYMGINSSGGIWLTGDEQANTLMGGAIVDVLNGSDGSDTLSSLDGNDILAGGGGNDRIDGGAGRDIAIYGGARADYTIVRSGDGVLVTDRAGIDGIDTLSHVERLSFEDRNVALDFNGNGGAAYRLYVAAFDRLPEQQGLGFWIYHLDNGMSLTDAASGFVNSPEFAQKYGSNTPTNTAFVTALYNNVLNRGPDQGGLDYWTSALDNGATRAQLLVGFSESQENMTTLIGIAGNGMDFVAYEPA
;
A
#
# COMPACT_ATOMS: atom_id res chain seq x y z
N MET A 1 -6.81 24.90 -2.45
CA MET A 1 -7.49 25.14 -1.16
C MET A 1 -8.83 24.44 -1.25
N THR A 2 -9.17 23.69 -0.21
CA THR A 2 -10.41 22.92 -0.12
C THR A 2 -11.64 23.82 -0.12
N THR A 3 -12.66 23.40 -0.83
CA THR A 3 -13.95 24.07 -0.97
C THR A 3 -15.05 23.24 -0.32
N VAL A 4 -16.21 23.85 -0.06
CA VAL A 4 -17.40 23.13 0.43
C VAL A 4 -17.81 21.99 -0.49
N ASN A 5 -17.55 22.12 -1.80
CA ASN A 5 -17.90 21.08 -2.76
C ASN A 5 -17.04 19.82 -2.57
N ASP A 6 -15.77 19.98 -2.18
CA ASP A 6 -14.87 18.85 -1.95
C ASP A 6 -15.30 18.03 -0.73
N ILE A 7 -15.93 18.68 0.27
CA ILE A 7 -16.47 18.02 1.46
C ILE A 7 -17.79 17.30 1.16
N ASN A 8 -18.68 17.94 0.39
CA ASN A 8 -20.03 17.44 0.15
C ASN A 8 -20.14 16.49 -1.06
N THR A 9 -19.02 16.11 -1.66
CA THR A 9 -19.03 15.23 -2.83
C THR A 9 -17.84 14.30 -2.74
N ILE A 10 -18.12 13.02 -2.48
CA ILE A 10 -17.10 12.01 -2.49
C ILE A 10 -16.68 11.68 -3.92
N PRO A 11 -15.36 11.70 -4.25
CA PRO A 11 -14.87 11.19 -5.51
C PRO A 11 -15.21 9.70 -5.66
N LEU A 12 -15.72 9.33 -6.84
CA LEU A 12 -16.04 7.95 -7.18
C LEU A 12 -14.84 7.26 -7.82
N THR A 13 -14.70 5.98 -7.55
CA THR A 13 -13.66 5.10 -8.11
C THR A 13 -13.99 4.66 -9.53
N GLY A 14 -15.29 4.58 -9.86
CA GLY A 14 -15.77 3.89 -11.06
C GLY A 14 -15.97 2.38 -10.86
N LEU A 15 -15.60 1.85 -9.69
CA LEU A 15 -15.82 0.48 -9.27
C LEU A 15 -17.11 0.41 -8.45
N ARG A 16 -18.11 -0.29 -8.98
CA ARG A 16 -19.45 -0.31 -8.37
C ARG A 16 -19.46 -0.90 -6.96
N HIS A 17 -18.60 -1.87 -6.67
CA HIS A 17 -18.56 -2.50 -5.34
C HIS A 17 -18.12 -1.54 -4.24
N ILE A 18 -17.22 -0.59 -4.58
CA ILE A 18 -16.82 0.50 -3.69
C ILE A 18 -17.87 1.62 -3.71
N ASP A 19 -18.19 2.14 -4.90
CA ASP A 19 -19.03 3.34 -5.05
C ASP A 19 -20.46 3.15 -4.49
N ALA A 20 -20.95 1.91 -4.43
CA ALA A 20 -22.25 1.60 -3.82
C ALA A 20 -22.26 1.69 -2.29
N LEU A 21 -21.09 1.74 -1.64
CA LEU A 21 -20.95 1.84 -0.19
C LEU A 21 -20.52 3.24 0.27
N LEU A 22 -20.15 4.15 -0.63
CA LEU A 22 -19.69 5.48 -0.25
C LEU A 22 -20.85 6.42 0.15
N ASN A 23 -20.78 7.01 1.34
CA ASN A 23 -21.65 8.08 1.80
C ASN A 23 -20.98 9.46 1.58
N ASP A 24 -21.79 10.50 1.39
CA ASP A 24 -21.30 11.90 1.26
C ASP A 24 -20.80 12.50 2.59
N GLY A 25 -20.93 11.78 3.71
CA GLY A 25 -20.43 12.16 5.02
C GLY A 25 -20.12 10.95 5.91
N PRO A 26 -19.44 11.15 7.05
CA PRO A 26 -19.16 12.44 7.68
C PRO A 26 -17.91 13.18 7.18
N ALA A 27 -17.13 12.57 6.27
CA ALA A 27 -15.99 13.20 5.59
C ALA A 27 -14.80 13.57 6.52
N TRP A 28 -14.37 12.63 7.38
CA TRP A 28 -13.28 12.82 8.35
C TRP A 28 -11.97 13.34 7.76
N ASN A 29 -11.64 12.99 6.51
CA ASN A 29 -10.44 13.47 5.80
C ASN A 29 -10.34 15.00 5.65
N TYR A 30 -11.44 15.72 5.88
CA TYR A 30 -11.46 17.18 5.75
C TYR A 30 -11.44 17.91 7.10
N VAL A 31 -11.36 17.20 8.22
CA VAL A 31 -11.34 17.81 9.56
C VAL A 31 -10.08 18.66 9.73
N THR A 32 -10.24 19.89 10.26
CA THR A 32 -9.16 20.90 10.36
C THR A 32 -8.57 21.06 11.76
N TYR A 33 -9.11 20.38 12.76
CA TYR A 33 -8.69 20.44 14.16
C TYR A 33 -8.31 19.05 14.66
N GLY A 34 -7.62 18.97 15.80
CA GLY A 34 -7.11 17.70 16.32
C GLY A 34 -5.73 17.33 15.78
N ALA A 35 -5.24 16.14 16.15
CA ALA A 35 -4.02 15.58 15.55
C ALA A 35 -4.34 15.09 14.13
N ILE A 36 -3.36 15.17 13.22
CA ILE A 36 -3.53 15.00 11.75
C ILE A 36 -4.05 13.61 11.34
N ASN A 37 -4.19 12.67 12.26
CA ASN A 37 -4.67 11.31 12.00
C ASN A 37 -5.31 10.68 13.24
N THR A 38 -6.19 11.39 13.94
CA THR A 38 -6.79 10.87 15.17
C THR A 38 -8.27 11.21 15.25
N ILE A 39 -9.08 10.24 15.66
CA ILE A 39 -10.46 10.44 16.08
C ILE A 39 -10.55 10.18 17.58
N SER A 40 -10.93 11.20 18.33
CA SER A 40 -11.13 11.11 19.76
C SER A 40 -12.53 10.60 20.10
N TYR A 41 -12.63 9.70 21.08
CA TYR A 41 -13.92 9.12 21.47
C TYR A 41 -14.13 9.07 22.98
N SER A 42 -15.38 8.90 23.42
CA SER A 42 -15.72 8.71 24.82
C SER A 42 -16.94 7.83 25.04
N PHE A 43 -16.90 7.10 26.15
CA PHE A 43 -18.05 6.41 26.73
C PHE A 43 -18.83 7.28 27.73
N SER A 44 -18.42 8.53 27.95
CA SER A 44 -19.13 9.45 28.84
C SER A 44 -20.40 9.97 28.17
N LEU A 45 -21.47 10.12 28.95
CA LEU A 45 -22.69 10.83 28.52
C LEU A 45 -22.50 12.34 28.43
N THR A 46 -21.41 12.89 28.97
CA THR A 46 -21.11 14.33 28.88
C THR A 46 -20.72 14.66 27.45
N GLY A 47 -21.53 15.45 26.74
CA GLY A 47 -21.32 15.80 25.32
C GLY A 47 -22.08 14.89 24.34
N ALA A 48 -22.62 13.76 24.80
CA ALA A 48 -23.34 12.81 23.95
C ALA A 48 -24.70 13.35 23.45
N ASP A 49 -25.20 14.43 24.03
CA ASP A 49 -26.43 15.12 23.64
C ASP A 49 -26.22 16.23 22.61
N ASN A 50 -25.01 16.37 22.05
CA ASN A 50 -24.70 17.35 21.01
C ASN A 50 -25.36 17.05 19.66
N ILE A 51 -25.81 15.82 19.43
CA ILE A 51 -26.54 15.39 18.23
C ILE A 51 -27.96 15.00 18.65
N GLU A 52 -28.96 15.70 18.12
CA GLU A 52 -30.36 15.38 18.36
C GLU A 52 -30.75 14.12 17.57
N ASN A 53 -31.34 13.13 18.26
CA ASN A 53 -31.90 11.94 17.64
C ASN A 53 -33.37 11.77 18.08
N GLU A 54 -34.29 11.97 17.12
CA GLU A 54 -35.73 11.88 17.35
C GLU A 54 -36.25 10.46 17.52
N ASP A 55 -35.43 9.45 17.22
CA ASP A 55 -35.77 8.04 17.32
C ASP A 55 -35.58 7.48 18.74
N LEU A 56 -35.06 8.26 19.69
CA LEU A 56 -34.82 7.78 21.06
C LEU A 56 -36.10 7.79 21.89
N ALA A 57 -36.42 6.64 22.50
CA ALA A 57 -37.55 6.42 23.39
C ALA A 57 -37.21 6.59 24.88
N GLY A 58 -36.28 7.49 25.23
CA GLY A 58 -35.85 7.69 26.62
C GLY A 58 -34.47 8.32 26.74
N PRO A 59 -33.93 8.42 27.97
CA PRO A 59 -32.57 8.91 28.18
C PRO A 59 -31.53 7.87 27.73
N MET A 60 -30.40 8.36 27.24
CA MET A 60 -29.21 7.55 26.99
C MET A 60 -28.65 6.97 28.31
N SER A 61 -27.98 5.84 28.20
CA SER A 61 -27.26 5.19 29.29
C SER A 61 -25.84 4.81 28.87
N GLN A 62 -24.95 4.74 29.85
CA GLN A 62 -23.54 4.49 29.58
C GLN A 62 -23.33 3.04 29.09
N PHE A 63 -22.37 2.85 28.18
CA PHE A 63 -21.84 1.52 27.88
C PHE A 63 -21.28 0.85 29.14
N SER A 64 -21.61 -0.43 29.32
CA SER A 64 -21.04 -1.25 30.38
C SER A 64 -19.53 -1.42 30.19
N ILE A 65 -18.80 -1.80 31.24
CA ILE A 65 -17.34 -2.03 31.16
C ILE A 65 -16.99 -3.02 30.04
N SER A 66 -17.81 -4.08 29.88
CA SER A 66 -17.63 -5.08 28.83
C SER A 66 -17.84 -4.50 27.44
N GLN A 67 -18.88 -3.68 27.24
CA GLN A 67 -19.12 -3.01 25.96
C GLN A 67 -17.97 -2.05 25.63
N GLN A 68 -17.45 -1.31 26.61
CA GLN A 68 -16.32 -0.42 26.41
C GLN A 68 -15.05 -1.18 26.01
N GLU A 69 -14.75 -2.30 26.67
CA GLU A 69 -13.58 -3.15 26.36
C GLU A 69 -13.61 -3.63 24.91
N TRP A 70 -14.74 -4.17 24.46
CA TRP A 70 -14.89 -4.65 23.09
C TRP A 70 -15.04 -3.56 22.04
N THR A 71 -15.51 -2.37 22.43
CA THR A 71 -15.45 -1.20 21.55
C THR A 71 -14.00 -0.79 21.28
N ARG A 72 -13.13 -0.79 22.30
CA ARG A 72 -11.69 -0.55 22.10
C ARG A 72 -11.08 -1.59 21.16
N TYR A 73 -11.43 -2.86 21.34
CA TYR A 73 -11.00 -3.93 20.45
C TYR A 73 -11.40 -3.69 18.98
N ALA A 74 -12.64 -3.27 18.72
CA ALA A 74 -13.09 -2.92 17.37
C ALA A 74 -12.36 -1.70 16.78
N LEU A 75 -12.03 -0.71 17.61
CA LEU A 75 -11.30 0.48 17.19
C LEU A 75 -9.81 0.20 16.94
N ASP A 76 -9.20 -0.73 17.68
CA ASP A 76 -7.85 -1.23 17.40
C ASP A 76 -7.82 -1.93 16.02
N TYR A 77 -8.81 -2.79 15.73
CA TYR A 77 -8.97 -3.40 14.40
C TYR A 77 -9.14 -2.34 13.29
N LEU A 78 -9.94 -1.31 13.53
CA LEU A 78 -10.09 -0.20 12.58
C LEU A 78 -8.82 0.62 12.39
N THR A 79 -7.98 0.73 13.42
CA THR A 79 -6.65 1.33 13.29
C THR A 79 -5.80 0.54 12.30
N ASP A 80 -5.82 -0.79 12.38
CA ASP A 80 -5.09 -1.66 11.45
C ASP A 80 -5.63 -1.57 10.01
N VAL A 81 -6.96 -1.42 9.84
CA VAL A 81 -7.60 -1.33 8.51
C VAL A 81 -7.40 0.04 7.86
N THR A 82 -7.58 1.12 8.62
CA THR A 82 -7.68 2.48 8.06
C THR A 82 -6.44 3.34 8.29
N GLY A 83 -5.57 2.93 9.22
CA GLY A 83 -4.47 3.77 9.71
C GLY A 83 -4.92 4.88 10.67
N ILE A 84 -6.21 5.06 10.94
CA ILE A 84 -6.73 6.10 11.84
C ILE A 84 -6.49 5.71 13.30
N GLU A 85 -5.86 6.59 14.07
CA GLU A 85 -5.69 6.39 15.51
C GLU A 85 -6.96 6.78 16.28
N PHE A 86 -7.52 5.86 17.08
CA PHE A 86 -8.67 6.16 17.93
C PHE A 86 -8.24 6.38 19.39
N VAL A 87 -8.53 7.57 19.93
CA VAL A 87 -8.04 7.96 21.26
C VAL A 87 -9.18 8.25 22.24
N GLU A 88 -9.25 7.47 23.32
CA GLU A 88 -10.24 7.70 24.38
C GLU A 88 -9.95 8.97 25.18
N THR A 89 -10.98 9.79 25.44
CA THR A 89 -10.87 11.05 26.18
C THR A 89 -12.01 11.27 27.19
N THR A 90 -11.91 12.34 27.97
CA THR A 90 -12.85 12.74 29.03
C THR A 90 -14.09 13.46 28.47
N GLY A 91 -14.89 12.80 27.63
CA GLY A 91 -16.28 13.16 27.28
C GLY A 91 -16.49 14.50 26.54
N ALA A 92 -16.32 15.63 27.21
CA ALA A 92 -16.76 16.95 26.74
C ALA A 92 -16.02 17.48 25.50
N THR A 93 -14.96 16.81 25.07
CA THR A 93 -14.15 17.17 23.91
C THR A 93 -13.94 15.99 22.98
N ALA A 94 -14.71 14.90 23.16
CA ALA A 94 -14.66 13.77 22.25
C ALA A 94 -15.43 14.10 20.99
N GLU A 95 -14.94 13.62 19.86
CA GLU A 95 -15.62 13.75 18.56
C GLU A 95 -16.66 12.64 18.40
N VAL A 96 -16.42 11.47 19.00
CA VAL A 96 -17.31 10.32 18.91
C VAL A 96 -17.79 9.89 20.30
N HIS A 97 -19.10 9.67 20.43
CA HIS A 97 -19.70 9.12 21.64
C HIS A 97 -20.27 7.72 21.42
N PHE A 98 -20.12 6.85 22.41
CA PHE A 98 -20.70 5.49 22.41
C PHE A 98 -21.65 5.32 23.58
N VAL A 99 -22.93 5.06 23.29
CA VAL A 99 -23.99 5.04 24.31
C VAL A 99 -25.03 3.96 24.03
N ASN A 100 -25.65 3.45 25.10
CA ASN A 100 -26.86 2.64 24.98
C ASN A 100 -28.08 3.58 24.95
N ALA A 101 -29.08 3.29 24.13
CA ALA A 101 -30.34 4.02 24.16
C ALA A 101 -31.52 3.09 23.84
N ASP A 102 -32.72 3.44 24.29
CA ASP A 102 -33.93 2.74 23.85
C ASP A 102 -34.32 3.35 22.50
N ILE A 103 -34.26 2.59 21.40
CA ILE A 103 -34.61 3.06 20.06
C ILE A 103 -36.10 2.75 19.79
N ALA A 104 -36.84 3.75 19.32
CA ALA A 104 -38.30 3.68 19.11
C ALA A 104 -38.70 2.94 17.82
N LYS A 105 -37.77 2.83 16.87
CA LYS A 105 -37.99 2.15 15.59
C LYS A 105 -37.94 0.63 15.78
N ASP A 106 -38.88 -0.06 15.14
CA ASP A 106 -38.91 -1.53 15.12
C ASP A 106 -37.69 -2.08 14.37
N ARG A 107 -37.04 -3.11 14.94
CA ARG A 107 -35.98 -3.91 14.31
C ARG A 107 -34.71 -3.14 13.97
N VAL A 108 -34.34 -2.18 14.83
CA VAL A 108 -33.10 -1.41 14.76
C VAL A 108 -32.20 -1.83 15.92
N THR A 109 -31.11 -2.54 15.62
CA THR A 109 -30.15 -3.06 16.61
C THR A 109 -29.19 -1.98 17.09
N GLY A 110 -28.81 -1.06 16.21
CA GLY A 110 -27.96 0.08 16.47
C GLY A 110 -28.31 1.24 15.57
N GLN A 111 -27.72 2.40 15.84
CA GLN A 111 -27.82 3.56 14.98
C GLN A 111 -26.59 4.45 15.12
N CYS A 112 -25.98 4.81 14.01
CA CYS A 112 -25.00 5.87 13.91
C CYS A 112 -25.68 7.18 13.53
N ALA A 113 -25.31 8.27 14.19
CA ALA A 113 -25.64 9.62 13.78
C ALA A 113 -24.38 10.48 13.78
N TRP A 114 -24.35 11.48 12.90
CA TRP A 114 -23.25 12.43 12.82
C TRP A 114 -23.77 13.78 12.38
N GLN A 115 -22.99 14.82 12.69
CA GLN A 115 -23.21 16.17 12.19
C GLN A 115 -21.86 16.80 11.84
N ASN A 116 -21.89 17.82 10.99
CA ASN A 116 -20.70 18.57 10.66
C ASN A 116 -20.91 20.08 10.77
N HIS A 117 -19.81 20.78 10.95
CA HIS A 117 -19.78 22.24 11.07
C HIS A 117 -18.74 22.78 10.09
N ILE A 118 -19.20 23.57 9.10
CA ILE A 118 -18.34 24.14 8.06
C ILE A 118 -18.26 25.67 8.22
N TRP A 119 -17.06 26.17 8.51
CA TRP A 119 -16.72 27.59 8.39
C TRP A 119 -16.04 27.84 7.05
N ARG A 120 -16.48 28.87 6.34
CA ARG A 120 -16.02 29.16 4.98
C ARG A 120 -15.96 30.65 4.67
N LEU A 121 -15.11 30.99 3.71
CA LEU A 121 -15.09 32.29 3.06
C LEU A 121 -16.28 32.43 2.08
N PRO A 122 -16.63 33.66 1.66
CA PRO A 122 -17.73 33.88 0.71
C PRO A 122 -17.57 33.20 -0.65
N ASP A 123 -16.34 32.85 -1.04
CA ASP A 123 -16.03 32.12 -2.28
C ASP A 123 -16.18 30.59 -2.15
N GLY A 124 -16.55 30.10 -0.96
CA GLY A 124 -16.73 28.67 -0.70
C GLY A 124 -15.48 27.96 -0.18
N THR A 125 -14.36 28.65 -0.02
CA THR A 125 -13.14 28.07 0.58
C THR A 125 -13.39 27.74 2.05
N VAL A 126 -13.07 26.51 2.45
CA VAL A 126 -13.19 26.03 3.84
C VAL A 126 -12.05 26.60 4.67
N THR A 127 -12.38 27.12 5.85
CA THR A 127 -11.40 27.61 6.84
C THR A 127 -11.36 26.76 8.09
N ASP A 128 -12.46 26.09 8.42
CA ASP A 128 -12.56 25.13 9.52
C ASP A 128 -13.68 24.13 9.19
N TYR A 129 -13.46 22.85 9.48
CA TYR A 129 -14.41 21.77 9.34
C TYR A 129 -14.34 20.88 10.57
N GLN A 130 -15.51 20.65 11.18
CA GLN A 130 -15.63 19.80 12.35
C GLN A 130 -16.71 18.75 12.17
N VAL A 131 -16.51 17.60 12.83
CA VAL A 131 -17.41 16.45 12.78
C VAL A 131 -17.63 15.95 14.20
N ASP A 132 -18.89 15.74 14.56
CA ASP A 132 -19.28 14.97 15.72
C ASP A 132 -20.00 13.70 15.26
N GLY A 133 -19.76 12.60 15.94
CA GLY A 133 -20.41 11.31 15.72
C GLY A 133 -20.93 10.69 17.01
N ILE A 134 -21.94 9.85 16.89
CA ILE A 134 -22.47 9.08 18.01
C ILE A 134 -23.02 7.74 17.53
N ILE A 135 -22.68 6.69 18.26
CA ILE A 135 -23.22 5.35 18.06
C ILE A 135 -24.12 5.00 19.24
N TYR A 136 -25.37 4.68 18.90
CA TYR A 136 -26.39 4.16 19.80
C TYR A 136 -26.49 2.65 19.60
N LEU A 137 -26.41 1.87 20.69
CA LEU A 137 -26.85 0.48 20.68
C LEU A 137 -28.21 0.38 21.36
N ASP A 138 -29.15 -0.30 20.70
CA ASP A 138 -30.49 -0.45 21.25
C ASP A 138 -30.47 -1.26 22.55
N ASN A 139 -31.16 -0.74 23.55
CA ASN A 139 -31.27 -1.32 24.88
C ASN A 139 -32.74 -1.64 25.25
N ASN A 140 -33.61 -1.69 24.24
CA ASN A 140 -35.02 -2.04 24.37
C ASN A 140 -35.36 -3.40 23.74
N GLU A 141 -35.39 -3.49 22.41
CA GLU A 141 -35.68 -4.72 21.66
C GLU A 141 -34.47 -5.67 21.64
N TYR A 142 -33.25 -5.12 21.44
CA TYR A 142 -32.00 -5.85 21.25
C TYR A 142 -31.04 -5.80 22.44
N ARG A 143 -31.60 -5.51 23.62
CA ARG A 143 -30.84 -5.38 24.86
C ARG A 143 -29.94 -6.59 25.16
N ARG A 144 -30.34 -7.80 24.78
CA ARG A 144 -29.59 -9.01 25.13
C ARG A 144 -28.38 -9.19 24.24
N GLU A 145 -28.59 -8.98 22.95
CA GLU A 145 -27.61 -9.05 21.88
C GLU A 145 -26.55 -7.97 22.11
N ASN A 146 -26.97 -6.72 22.33
CA ASN A 146 -26.07 -5.58 22.54
C ASN A 146 -25.38 -5.55 23.90
N ALA A 147 -25.84 -6.34 24.88
CA ALA A 147 -25.16 -6.44 26.18
C ALA A 147 -23.81 -7.17 26.09
N ASP A 148 -23.61 -7.99 25.05
CA ASP A 148 -22.39 -8.76 24.82
C ASP A 148 -21.81 -8.41 23.45
N LEU A 149 -20.72 -7.62 23.47
CA LEU A 149 -19.98 -7.22 22.27
C LEU A 149 -18.74 -8.12 22.06
N THR A 150 -18.74 -9.34 22.59
CA THR A 150 -17.65 -10.28 22.32
C THR A 150 -17.54 -10.53 20.81
N ALA A 151 -16.33 -10.44 20.26
CA ALA A 151 -16.07 -10.71 18.85
C ALA A 151 -16.66 -12.07 18.42
N GLY A 152 -17.35 -12.07 17.28
CA GLY A 152 -18.11 -13.22 16.76
C GLY A 152 -19.55 -13.31 17.29
N GLY A 153 -20.04 -12.31 18.03
CA GLY A 153 -21.43 -12.18 18.48
C GLY A 153 -22.22 -11.11 17.72
N GLU A 154 -23.55 -11.23 17.72
CA GLU A 154 -24.48 -10.33 16.99
C GLU A 154 -24.36 -8.87 17.43
N GLY A 155 -24.10 -8.62 18.73
CA GLY A 155 -23.87 -7.27 19.25
C GLY A 155 -22.58 -6.65 18.70
N TYR A 156 -21.52 -7.46 18.55
CA TYR A 156 -20.25 -6.99 17.97
C TYR A 156 -20.39 -6.71 16.47
N GLU A 157 -21.09 -7.57 15.73
CA GLU A 157 -21.42 -7.33 14.32
C GLU A 157 -22.24 -6.03 14.15
N THR A 158 -23.21 -5.78 15.03
CA THR A 158 -23.95 -4.51 15.06
C THR A 158 -23.00 -3.33 15.32
N LEU A 159 -22.07 -3.44 16.28
CA LEU A 159 -21.10 -2.38 16.54
C LEU A 159 -20.24 -2.09 15.29
N LEU A 160 -19.74 -3.12 14.60
CA LEU A 160 -18.98 -2.94 13.36
C LEU A 160 -19.83 -2.26 12.28
N HIS A 161 -21.10 -2.64 12.14
CA HIS A 161 -22.01 -2.01 11.18
C HIS A 161 -22.13 -0.50 11.42
N GLU A 162 -22.38 -0.10 12.67
CA GLU A 162 -22.50 1.32 13.01
C GLU A 162 -21.18 2.08 12.90
N LEU A 163 -20.04 1.42 13.17
CA LEU A 163 -18.72 2.00 12.91
C LEU A 163 -18.48 2.20 11.40
N GLY A 164 -19.02 1.35 10.55
CA GLY A 164 -18.98 1.53 9.09
C GLY A 164 -19.67 2.82 8.69
N HIS A 165 -20.86 3.07 9.23
CA HIS A 165 -21.57 4.34 9.05
C HIS A 165 -20.79 5.54 9.58
N LEU A 166 -20.19 5.41 10.77
CA LEU A 166 -19.36 6.46 11.36
C LEU A 166 -18.17 6.80 10.46
N LEU A 167 -17.62 5.84 9.73
CA LEU A 167 -16.51 6.03 8.81
C LEU A 167 -16.93 6.40 7.39
N GLY A 168 -18.23 6.56 7.13
CA GLY A 168 -18.76 7.03 5.86
C GLY A 168 -19.19 5.94 4.90
N LEU A 169 -19.43 4.73 5.39
CA LEU A 169 -20.11 3.69 4.62
C LEU A 169 -21.63 3.87 4.69
N LYS A 170 -22.34 3.63 3.59
CA LYS A 170 -23.80 3.56 3.53
C LYS A 170 -24.25 2.15 3.24
N HIS A 171 -25.56 1.91 3.38
CA HIS A 171 -26.11 0.64 2.93
C HIS A 171 -25.99 0.50 1.40
N PRO A 172 -25.74 -0.71 0.89
CA PRO A 172 -25.50 -0.97 -0.53
C PRO A 172 -26.73 -0.76 -1.43
N PHE A 173 -27.91 -0.54 -0.84
CA PHE A 173 -29.18 -0.33 -1.54
C PHE A 173 -29.68 1.13 -1.47
N GLU A 174 -28.90 2.02 -0.86
CA GLU A 174 -29.23 3.45 -0.74
C GLU A 174 -28.59 4.27 -1.87
N GLY A 175 -29.18 5.43 -2.20
CA GLY A 175 -28.64 6.35 -3.20
C GLY A 175 -28.72 5.86 -4.65
N ASP A 176 -28.02 6.54 -5.54
CA ASP A 176 -28.08 6.32 -7.00
C ASP A 176 -27.21 5.13 -7.46
N ILE A 177 -26.10 4.87 -6.76
CA ILE A 177 -25.21 3.74 -7.01
C ILE A 177 -25.47 2.67 -5.95
N GLN A 178 -25.92 1.51 -6.41
CA GLN A 178 -26.33 0.39 -5.57
C GLN A 178 -25.69 -0.92 -6.06
N LEU A 179 -25.49 -1.85 -5.12
CA LEU A 179 -25.06 -3.20 -5.44
C LEU A 179 -26.17 -4.00 -6.14
N PRO A 180 -25.83 -4.82 -7.14
CA PRO A 180 -26.74 -5.83 -7.65
C PRO A 180 -27.18 -6.81 -6.54
N ALA A 181 -28.42 -7.28 -6.58
CA ALA A 181 -28.97 -8.21 -5.58
C ALA A 181 -28.14 -9.50 -5.38
N ALA A 182 -27.37 -9.93 -6.38
CA ALA A 182 -26.53 -11.13 -6.27
C ALA A 182 -25.34 -10.95 -5.30
N VAL A 183 -24.85 -9.72 -5.13
CA VAL A 183 -23.67 -9.38 -4.30
C VAL A 183 -24.02 -8.44 -3.15
N ASN A 184 -25.29 -8.04 -3.01
CA ASN A 184 -25.80 -7.38 -1.82
C ASN A 184 -26.07 -8.41 -0.72
N ASN A 185 -25.03 -8.83 0.00
CA ASN A 185 -25.12 -9.80 1.09
C ASN A 185 -23.92 -9.66 2.06
N PRO A 186 -24.01 -10.22 3.29
CA PRO A 186 -22.95 -10.13 4.30
C PRO A 186 -21.64 -10.84 3.95
N ALA A 187 -21.56 -11.62 2.87
CA ALA A 187 -20.27 -12.16 2.43
C ALA A 187 -19.45 -11.13 1.64
N HIS A 188 -20.10 -10.07 1.15
CA HIS A 188 -19.45 -9.00 0.38
C HIS A 188 -19.39 -7.70 1.18
N THR A 189 -20.46 -7.36 1.91
CA THR A 189 -20.54 -6.14 2.73
C THR A 189 -21.34 -6.37 4.00
N LEU A 190 -20.76 -6.03 5.15
CA LEU A 190 -21.42 -6.02 6.45
C LEU A 190 -22.52 -4.94 6.52
N MET A 191 -22.50 -3.97 5.60
CA MET A 191 -23.56 -2.96 5.44
C MET A 191 -24.83 -3.52 4.79
N SER A 192 -24.86 -4.79 4.36
CA SER A 192 -26.05 -5.45 3.83
C SER A 192 -27.04 -5.83 4.95
N TYR A 193 -28.34 -5.73 4.66
CA TYR A 193 -29.42 -6.22 5.55
C TYR A 193 -29.80 -7.70 5.34
N GLU A 194 -29.29 -8.33 4.28
CA GLU A 194 -29.47 -9.76 4.09
C GLU A 194 -28.77 -10.57 5.18
N TYR A 195 -29.18 -11.82 5.38
CA TYR A 195 -28.57 -12.73 6.37
C TYR A 195 -28.22 -14.06 5.71
N ASP A 196 -26.97 -14.49 5.85
CA ASP A 196 -26.46 -15.71 5.22
C ASP A 196 -26.22 -16.87 6.21
N GLY A 197 -26.52 -16.68 7.50
CA GLY A 197 -26.35 -17.69 8.54
C GLY A 197 -25.10 -17.56 9.39
N TYR A 198 -24.27 -16.55 9.15
CA TYR A 198 -22.99 -16.35 9.81
C TYR A 198 -22.90 -14.95 10.41
N ILE A 199 -22.32 -14.86 11.60
CA ILE A 199 -22.03 -13.60 12.27
C ILE A 199 -20.62 -13.17 11.89
N ARG A 200 -20.44 -11.89 11.57
CA ARG A 200 -19.14 -11.31 11.24
C ARG A 200 -18.45 -10.70 12.46
N ASP A 201 -17.15 -10.89 12.53
CA ASP A 201 -16.23 -10.23 13.47
C ASP A 201 -15.19 -9.35 12.77
N GLU A 202 -15.26 -9.25 11.45
CA GLU A 202 -14.43 -8.40 10.59
C GLU A 202 -15.29 -7.83 9.46
N TYR A 203 -14.83 -6.73 8.86
CA TYR A 203 -15.43 -6.17 7.65
C TYR A 203 -15.30 -7.14 6.46
N SER A 204 -16.32 -7.13 5.59
CA SER A 204 -16.31 -7.94 4.39
C SER A 204 -15.51 -7.25 3.26
N PRO A 205 -15.15 -7.98 2.19
CA PRO A 205 -14.21 -7.45 1.18
C PRO A 205 -14.60 -6.10 0.56
N TYR A 206 -15.89 -5.82 0.33
CA TYR A 206 -16.31 -4.54 -0.24
C TYR A 206 -16.25 -3.40 0.77
N ASP A 207 -16.46 -3.68 2.05
CA ASP A 207 -16.30 -2.67 3.11
C ASP A 207 -14.82 -2.29 3.23
N LEU A 208 -13.92 -3.27 3.21
CA LEU A 208 -12.48 -3.05 3.22
C LEU A 208 -12.04 -2.24 1.99
N ALA A 209 -12.48 -2.62 0.79
CA ALA A 209 -12.17 -1.87 -0.43
C ALA A 209 -12.69 -0.42 -0.39
N ALA A 210 -13.85 -0.18 0.23
CA ALA A 210 -14.39 1.16 0.40
C ALA A 210 -13.62 1.97 1.47
N LEU A 211 -13.19 1.34 2.56
CA LEU A 211 -12.34 1.96 3.58
C LEU A 211 -10.92 2.22 3.08
N ASP A 212 -10.35 1.34 2.27
CA ASP A 212 -9.08 1.55 1.54
C ASP A 212 -9.19 2.79 0.66
N TRP A 213 -10.26 2.89 -0.14
CA TRP A 213 -10.49 4.08 -0.95
C TRP A 213 -10.60 5.36 -0.11
N LEU A 214 -11.28 5.27 1.04
CA LEU A 214 -11.50 6.40 1.91
C LEU A 214 -10.24 6.86 2.64
N TYR A 215 -9.44 5.94 3.17
CA TYR A 215 -8.41 6.22 4.17
C TYR A 215 -7.06 5.58 3.88
N GLY A 216 -6.95 4.77 2.84
CA GLY A 216 -5.69 4.28 2.27
C GLY A 216 -4.71 3.64 3.25
N GLY A 217 -5.17 3.11 4.38
CA GLY A 217 -4.29 2.61 5.45
C GLY A 217 -3.29 3.65 6.03
N ASP A 218 -3.28 4.89 5.52
CA ASP A 218 -2.41 5.99 5.95
C ASP A 218 -3.15 6.99 6.85
N GLY A 219 -4.44 6.74 7.08
CA GLY A 219 -5.27 7.42 8.04
C GLY A 219 -6.03 8.61 7.46
N LEU A 220 -6.26 9.63 8.28
CA LEU A 220 -6.91 10.85 7.82
C LEU A 220 -5.97 11.66 6.92
N SER A 221 -6.53 12.24 5.87
CA SER A 221 -5.84 13.15 4.94
C SER A 221 -4.93 12.49 3.90
N GLY A 222 -5.12 11.19 3.61
CA GLY A 222 -4.38 10.39 2.61
C GLY A 222 -4.41 10.94 1.18
N TYR A 223 -5.03 10.23 0.23
CA TYR A 223 -5.30 10.77 -1.14
C TYR A 223 -6.37 11.87 -1.13
N MET A 224 -7.36 11.71 -0.25
CA MET A 224 -8.45 12.66 -0.07
C MET A 224 -8.20 13.55 1.14
N GLY A 225 -8.74 14.78 1.12
CA GLY A 225 -8.72 15.66 2.29
C GLY A 225 -7.95 16.96 2.15
N ILE A 226 -7.78 17.64 3.28
CA ILE A 226 -7.05 18.92 3.33
C ILE A 226 -5.55 18.63 3.40
N ASN A 227 -4.79 19.21 2.46
CA ASN A 227 -3.35 19.00 2.30
C ASN A 227 -2.96 17.54 1.97
N SER A 228 -3.86 16.79 1.32
CA SER A 228 -3.57 15.43 0.87
C SER A 228 -2.31 15.36 0.01
N SER A 229 -1.47 14.37 0.33
CA SER A 229 -0.26 14.04 -0.42
C SER A 229 0.00 12.53 -0.48
N GLY A 230 -0.87 11.72 0.12
CA GLY A 230 -0.85 10.26 0.00
C GLY A 230 -1.43 9.83 -1.34
N GLY A 231 -1.01 8.68 -1.85
CA GLY A 231 -1.56 8.13 -3.09
C GLY A 231 -2.79 7.28 -2.87
N ILE A 232 -3.29 6.75 -3.97
CA ILE A 232 -4.53 6.03 -4.10
C ILE A 232 -4.36 4.60 -3.61
N TRP A 233 -5.33 4.14 -2.81
CA TRP A 233 -5.50 2.73 -2.48
C TRP A 233 -6.77 2.23 -3.14
N LEU A 234 -6.63 1.23 -4.03
CA LEU A 234 -7.74 0.67 -4.76
C LEU A 234 -7.67 -0.86 -4.74
N THR A 235 -8.77 -1.47 -4.34
CA THR A 235 -8.95 -2.91 -4.28
C THR A 235 -10.10 -3.34 -5.20
N GLY A 236 -9.80 -4.25 -6.12
CA GLY A 236 -10.77 -4.88 -7.01
C GLY A 236 -11.65 -5.92 -6.33
N ASP A 237 -12.61 -6.48 -7.07
CA ASP A 237 -13.45 -7.59 -6.67
C ASP A 237 -13.07 -8.88 -7.42
N GLU A 238 -13.91 -9.93 -7.35
CA GLU A 238 -13.64 -11.21 -8.03
C GLU A 238 -13.88 -11.19 -9.57
N GLN A 239 -14.06 -9.99 -10.15
CA GLN A 239 -14.35 -9.81 -11.56
C GLN A 239 -13.20 -9.07 -12.25
N ALA A 240 -13.15 -9.14 -13.58
CA ALA A 240 -12.22 -8.32 -14.35
C ALA A 240 -12.49 -6.82 -14.13
N ASN A 241 -11.54 -6.14 -13.50
CA ASN A 241 -11.55 -4.74 -13.13
C ASN A 241 -10.53 -3.94 -13.95
N THR A 242 -10.72 -2.62 -13.94
CA THR A 242 -9.73 -1.67 -14.46
C THR A 242 -9.42 -0.68 -13.36
N LEU A 243 -8.20 -0.75 -12.86
CA LEU A 243 -7.69 0.06 -11.75
C LEU A 243 -6.70 1.07 -12.30
N MET A 244 -6.86 2.33 -11.90
CA MET A 244 -6.02 3.43 -12.34
C MET A 244 -5.55 4.25 -11.14
N GLY A 245 -4.23 4.36 -10.98
CA GLY A 245 -3.57 5.20 -10.00
C GLY A 245 -3.48 6.67 -10.41
N GLY A 246 -2.61 7.39 -9.72
CA GLY A 246 -2.34 8.82 -9.82
C GLY A 246 -0.87 9.12 -10.11
N ALA A 247 -0.40 10.29 -9.66
CA ALA A 247 0.96 10.77 -9.98
C ALA A 247 1.96 10.62 -8.81
N ILE A 248 1.57 9.85 -7.81
CA ILE A 248 2.28 9.67 -6.54
C ILE A 248 2.16 8.19 -6.15
N VAL A 249 2.83 7.79 -5.06
CA VAL A 249 2.90 6.39 -4.63
C VAL A 249 1.52 5.82 -4.33
N ASP A 250 1.07 4.89 -5.17
CA ASP A 250 -0.22 4.22 -5.06
C ASP A 250 -0.08 2.74 -4.65
N VAL A 251 -1.19 2.18 -4.16
CA VAL A 251 -1.35 0.75 -3.90
C VAL A 251 -2.57 0.24 -4.65
N LEU A 252 -2.36 -0.60 -5.66
CA LEU A 252 -3.45 -1.21 -6.44
C LEU A 252 -3.45 -2.73 -6.27
N ASN A 253 -4.59 -3.28 -5.88
CA ASN A 253 -4.81 -4.72 -5.76
C ASN A 253 -5.99 -5.14 -6.66
N GLY A 254 -5.74 -6.00 -7.65
CA GLY A 254 -6.75 -6.52 -8.57
C GLY A 254 -7.70 -7.53 -7.94
N SER A 255 -7.28 -8.20 -6.86
CA SER A 255 -8.00 -9.32 -6.23
C SER A 255 -8.07 -10.55 -7.14
N ASP A 256 -9.25 -11.11 -7.42
CA ASP A 256 -9.41 -12.25 -8.32
C ASP A 256 -9.98 -11.72 -9.63
N GLY A 257 -9.54 -12.19 -10.80
CA GLY A 257 -10.11 -11.66 -12.02
C GLY A 257 -9.23 -11.82 -13.23
N SER A 258 -9.22 -10.82 -14.09
CA SER A 258 -8.26 -10.70 -15.18
C SER A 258 -8.17 -9.21 -15.41
N ASP A 259 -7.37 -8.60 -14.56
CA ASP A 259 -7.44 -7.19 -14.24
C ASP A 259 -6.50 -6.39 -15.11
N THR A 260 -6.81 -5.11 -15.23
CA THR A 260 -5.92 -4.13 -15.86
C THR A 260 -5.55 -3.08 -14.83
N LEU A 261 -4.30 -3.09 -14.40
CA LEU A 261 -3.74 -2.15 -13.43
C LEU A 261 -2.81 -1.18 -14.16
N SER A 262 -2.98 0.11 -13.90
CA SER A 262 -2.13 1.18 -14.42
C SER A 262 -1.89 2.20 -13.32
N SER A 263 -0.72 2.18 -12.68
CA SER A 263 -0.43 3.10 -11.55
C SER A 263 0.07 4.48 -11.96
N LEU A 264 0.57 4.64 -13.19
CA LEU A 264 1.03 5.92 -13.78
C LEU A 264 2.38 6.40 -13.22
N ASP A 265 2.46 7.54 -12.52
CA ASP A 265 3.76 8.04 -12.00
C ASP A 265 3.82 7.73 -10.50
N GLY A 266 4.94 7.26 -9.97
CA GLY A 266 5.00 6.86 -8.57
C GLY A 266 6.09 5.83 -8.31
N ASN A 267 6.18 5.33 -7.08
CA ASN A 267 6.95 4.12 -6.80
C ASN A 267 5.94 3.16 -6.19
N ASP A 268 5.18 2.50 -7.05
CA ASP A 268 3.89 1.94 -6.70
C ASP A 268 3.99 0.49 -6.24
N ILE A 269 2.96 0.05 -5.52
CA ILE A 269 2.79 -1.34 -5.11
C ILE A 269 1.58 -1.90 -5.85
N LEU A 270 1.80 -2.98 -6.58
CA LEU A 270 0.83 -3.55 -7.51
C LEU A 270 0.66 -5.04 -7.20
N ALA A 271 -0.57 -5.49 -6.98
CA ALA A 271 -0.89 -6.91 -6.90
C ALA A 271 -1.98 -7.20 -7.94
N GLY A 272 -1.69 -8.06 -8.92
CA GLY A 272 -2.72 -8.54 -9.85
C GLY A 272 -3.70 -9.44 -9.13
N GLY A 273 -3.14 -10.42 -8.41
CA GLY A 273 -3.89 -11.42 -7.65
C GLY A 273 -4.24 -12.61 -8.53
N GLY A 274 -5.43 -13.17 -8.36
CA GLY A 274 -5.85 -14.34 -9.11
C GLY A 274 -6.19 -14.04 -10.56
N GLY A 275 -5.80 -14.94 -11.47
CA GLY A 275 -6.18 -14.86 -12.88
C GLY A 275 -5.07 -14.38 -13.82
N ASN A 276 -5.41 -13.67 -14.89
CA ASN A 276 -4.42 -13.30 -15.91
C ASN A 276 -4.42 -11.79 -16.10
N ASP A 277 -3.46 -11.12 -15.47
CA ASP A 277 -3.52 -9.68 -15.33
C ASP A 277 -2.62 -8.95 -16.31
N ARG A 278 -2.98 -7.69 -16.55
CA ARG A 278 -2.14 -6.72 -17.24
C ARG A 278 -1.76 -5.63 -16.25
N ILE A 279 -0.48 -5.57 -15.92
CA ILE A 279 0.06 -4.64 -14.93
C ILE A 279 1.02 -3.67 -15.62
N ASP A 280 0.74 -2.37 -15.53
CA ASP A 280 1.61 -1.30 -15.99
C ASP A 280 2.01 -0.41 -14.81
N GLY A 281 3.27 -0.51 -14.37
CA GLY A 281 3.78 0.31 -13.24
C GLY A 281 4.05 1.75 -13.61
N GLY A 282 4.27 2.02 -14.90
CA GLY A 282 4.49 3.37 -15.40
C GLY A 282 5.87 3.94 -15.03
N ALA A 283 5.90 5.13 -14.43
CA ALA A 283 7.13 5.88 -14.20
C ALA A 283 7.55 5.84 -12.73
N GLY A 284 8.68 5.22 -12.48
CA GLY A 284 9.40 5.27 -11.22
C GLY A 284 9.99 3.91 -10.92
N ARG A 285 9.88 3.46 -9.67
CA ARG A 285 10.33 2.13 -9.25
C ARG A 285 9.16 1.39 -8.64
N ASP A 286 8.56 0.54 -9.45
CA ASP A 286 7.32 -0.13 -9.10
C ASP A 286 7.57 -1.59 -8.70
N ILE A 287 6.74 -2.08 -7.78
CA ILE A 287 6.83 -3.41 -7.20
C ILE A 287 5.55 -4.18 -7.51
N ALA A 288 5.67 -5.25 -8.29
CA ALA A 288 4.59 -6.24 -8.41
C ALA A 288 4.73 -7.33 -7.33
N ILE A 289 3.68 -7.55 -6.53
CA ILE A 289 3.64 -8.52 -5.45
C ILE A 289 2.99 -9.82 -5.94
N TYR A 290 3.58 -10.94 -5.52
CA TYR A 290 3.10 -12.29 -5.78
C TYR A 290 3.00 -13.07 -4.47
N GLY A 291 1.91 -13.81 -4.29
CA GLY A 291 1.58 -14.45 -3.01
C GLY A 291 2.40 -15.70 -2.68
N GLY A 292 3.07 -16.30 -3.66
CA GLY A 292 3.83 -17.53 -3.50
C GLY A 292 5.34 -17.34 -3.46
N ALA A 293 6.06 -18.44 -3.21
CA ALA A 293 7.51 -18.46 -3.25
C ALA A 293 8.02 -18.30 -4.69
N ARG A 294 9.15 -17.60 -4.89
CA ARG A 294 9.77 -17.36 -6.21
C ARG A 294 9.97 -18.65 -7.01
N ALA A 295 10.19 -19.78 -6.34
CA ALA A 295 10.38 -21.08 -6.96
C ALA A 295 9.13 -21.61 -7.67
N ASP A 296 7.94 -21.08 -7.42
CA ASP A 296 6.71 -21.51 -8.10
C ASP A 296 6.48 -20.77 -9.42
N TYR A 297 7.18 -19.66 -9.65
CA TYR A 297 6.97 -18.79 -10.80
C TYR A 297 8.02 -18.97 -11.89
N THR A 298 7.61 -18.74 -13.13
CA THR A 298 8.53 -18.53 -14.26
C THR A 298 8.41 -17.10 -14.77
N ILE A 299 9.56 -16.47 -15.04
CA ILE A 299 9.64 -15.10 -15.54
C ILE A 299 10.29 -15.15 -16.93
N VAL A 300 9.62 -14.57 -17.92
CA VAL A 300 10.09 -14.54 -19.30
C VAL A 300 9.94 -13.14 -19.87
N ARG A 301 11.02 -12.54 -20.35
CA ARG A 301 10.91 -11.30 -21.13
C ARG A 301 10.31 -11.55 -22.50
N SER A 302 9.34 -10.72 -22.88
CA SER A 302 8.69 -10.76 -24.19
C SER A 302 8.52 -9.34 -24.74
N GLY A 303 9.38 -8.95 -25.69
CA GLY A 303 9.41 -7.58 -26.19
C GLY A 303 9.78 -6.59 -25.07
N ASP A 304 8.99 -5.53 -24.92
CA ASP A 304 9.15 -4.53 -23.86
C ASP A 304 8.49 -4.94 -22.53
N GLY A 305 7.77 -6.07 -22.50
CA GLY A 305 7.09 -6.59 -21.31
C GLY A 305 7.74 -7.81 -20.68
N VAL A 306 7.19 -8.22 -19.54
CA VAL A 306 7.57 -9.41 -18.78
C VAL A 306 6.34 -10.27 -18.59
N LEU A 307 6.45 -11.57 -18.90
CA LEU A 307 5.44 -12.56 -18.59
C LEU A 307 5.84 -13.25 -17.28
N VAL A 308 4.99 -13.17 -16.26
CA VAL A 308 5.12 -13.92 -15.02
C VAL A 308 4.05 -15.01 -15.04
N THR A 309 4.44 -16.25 -14.74
CA THR A 309 3.51 -17.38 -14.75
C THR A 309 3.67 -18.15 -13.47
N ASP A 310 2.59 -18.19 -12.69
CA ASP A 310 2.47 -19.06 -11.53
C ASP A 310 2.20 -20.50 -11.98
N ARG A 311 2.99 -21.45 -11.46
CA ARG A 311 2.81 -22.88 -11.72
C ARG A 311 1.91 -23.56 -10.69
N ALA A 312 1.63 -22.92 -9.56
CA ALA A 312 0.63 -23.37 -8.59
C ALA A 312 -0.79 -23.02 -9.05
N GLY A 313 -0.94 -21.94 -9.83
CA GLY A 313 -2.18 -21.50 -10.47
C GLY A 313 -3.05 -20.61 -9.58
N ILE A 314 -2.47 -20.02 -8.54
CA ILE A 314 -3.09 -19.04 -7.65
C ILE A 314 -3.14 -17.70 -8.39
N ASP A 315 -1.97 -17.20 -8.81
CA ASP A 315 -1.85 -15.86 -9.44
C ASP A 315 -1.89 -15.91 -10.98
N GLY A 316 -2.20 -17.08 -11.57
CA GLY A 316 -2.26 -17.32 -13.01
C GLY A 316 -1.09 -16.79 -13.86
N ILE A 317 -1.38 -15.99 -14.90
CA ILE A 317 -0.41 -15.54 -15.92
C ILE A 317 -0.52 -14.05 -16.20
N ASP A 318 0.47 -13.30 -15.73
CA ASP A 318 0.49 -11.85 -15.85
C ASP A 318 1.42 -11.33 -16.91
N THR A 319 0.99 -10.24 -17.55
CA THR A 319 1.80 -9.44 -18.46
C THR A 319 2.11 -8.10 -17.82
N LEU A 320 3.39 -7.88 -17.52
CA LEU A 320 3.91 -6.69 -16.86
C LEU A 320 4.61 -5.77 -17.87
N SER A 321 4.43 -4.47 -17.72
CA SER A 321 5.24 -3.42 -18.35
C SER A 321 5.66 -2.39 -17.31
N HIS A 322 6.84 -1.81 -17.48
CA HIS A 322 7.37 -0.77 -16.60
C HIS A 322 7.27 -1.12 -15.10
N VAL A 323 7.71 -2.33 -14.76
CA VAL A 323 7.83 -2.80 -13.37
C VAL A 323 9.29 -3.16 -13.12
N GLU A 324 9.90 -2.55 -12.12
CA GLU A 324 11.32 -2.70 -11.81
C GLU A 324 11.57 -3.85 -10.84
N ARG A 325 10.59 -4.21 -10.01
CA ARG A 325 10.74 -5.20 -8.94
C ARG A 325 9.57 -6.18 -8.91
N LEU A 326 9.88 -7.44 -8.68
CA LEU A 326 8.90 -8.44 -8.28
C LEU A 326 9.20 -8.87 -6.85
N SER A 327 8.17 -8.90 -6.00
CA SER A 327 8.26 -9.38 -4.61
C SER A 327 7.50 -10.69 -4.47
N PHE A 328 8.20 -11.73 -4.01
CA PHE A 328 7.64 -13.03 -3.68
C PHE A 328 7.77 -13.27 -2.18
N GLU A 329 7.11 -14.29 -1.63
CA GLU A 329 7.12 -14.61 -0.21
C GLU A 329 8.54 -14.78 0.38
N ASP A 330 9.48 -15.33 -0.42
CA ASP A 330 10.81 -15.70 0.06
C ASP A 330 11.96 -14.80 -0.45
N ARG A 331 11.76 -14.05 -1.56
CA ARG A 331 12.78 -13.19 -2.17
C ARG A 331 12.21 -12.25 -3.21
N ASN A 332 13.06 -11.38 -3.74
CA ASN A 332 12.72 -10.42 -4.77
C ASN A 332 13.45 -10.69 -6.09
N VAL A 333 12.96 -10.09 -7.17
CA VAL A 333 13.60 -10.09 -8.49
C VAL A 333 13.70 -8.66 -8.99
N ALA A 334 14.90 -8.23 -9.36
CA ALA A 334 15.10 -6.97 -10.06
C ALA A 334 14.98 -7.16 -11.58
N LEU A 335 14.09 -6.40 -12.21
CA LEU A 335 13.83 -6.38 -13.66
C LEU A 335 14.48 -5.16 -14.34
N ASP A 336 14.98 -4.19 -13.61
CA ASP A 336 15.65 -3.01 -14.17
C ASP A 336 17.10 -3.32 -14.59
N PHE A 337 17.29 -4.12 -15.63
CA PHE A 337 18.64 -4.44 -16.11
C PHE A 337 19.43 -3.16 -16.46
N ASN A 338 18.80 -2.10 -16.94
CA ASN A 338 19.48 -0.83 -17.19
C ASN A 338 19.41 0.17 -16.01
N GLY A 339 18.70 -0.18 -14.93
CA GLY A 339 18.57 0.62 -13.71
C GLY A 339 19.53 0.19 -12.61
N ASN A 340 19.19 0.54 -11.38
CA ASN A 340 20.02 0.30 -10.19
C ASN A 340 20.22 -1.19 -9.89
N GLY A 341 19.19 -2.02 -10.10
CA GLY A 341 19.28 -3.47 -9.92
C GLY A 341 20.32 -4.10 -10.84
N GLY A 342 20.26 -3.76 -12.12
CA GLY A 342 21.24 -4.18 -13.10
C GLY A 342 22.63 -3.60 -12.87
N ALA A 343 22.75 -2.34 -12.47
CA ALA A 343 24.03 -1.71 -12.17
C ALA A 343 24.72 -2.39 -10.96
N ALA A 344 23.98 -2.68 -9.88
CA ALA A 344 24.49 -3.45 -8.75
C ALA A 344 24.98 -4.83 -9.20
N TYR A 345 24.17 -5.55 -9.99
CA TYR A 345 24.51 -6.88 -10.49
C TYR A 345 25.78 -6.88 -11.35
N ARG A 346 25.87 -5.96 -12.34
CA ARG A 346 27.04 -5.83 -13.21
C ARG A 346 28.28 -5.42 -12.44
N LEU A 347 28.14 -4.55 -11.45
CA LEU A 347 29.27 -4.10 -10.64
C LEU A 347 29.81 -5.25 -9.81
N TYR A 348 28.91 -6.03 -9.22
CA TYR A 348 29.24 -7.21 -8.42
C TYR A 348 29.97 -8.27 -9.27
N VAL A 349 29.43 -8.59 -10.45
CA VAL A 349 30.08 -9.55 -11.38
C VAL A 349 31.43 -9.02 -11.85
N ALA A 350 31.55 -7.74 -12.20
CA ALA A 350 32.83 -7.15 -12.59
C ALA A 350 33.84 -7.15 -11.43
N ALA A 351 33.39 -6.94 -10.20
CA ALA A 351 34.23 -6.86 -9.01
C ALA A 351 34.80 -8.21 -8.58
N PHE A 352 34.11 -9.32 -8.83
CA PHE A 352 34.52 -10.62 -8.29
C PHE A 352 34.62 -11.74 -9.32
N ASP A 353 34.10 -11.52 -10.53
CA ASP A 353 34.05 -12.50 -11.62
C ASP A 353 33.38 -13.81 -11.13
N ARG A 354 32.19 -13.61 -10.57
CA ARG A 354 31.20 -14.63 -10.17
C ARG A 354 29.82 -13.98 -10.05
N LEU A 355 28.77 -14.79 -10.01
CA LEU A 355 27.42 -14.29 -9.74
C LEU A 355 27.31 -13.75 -8.31
N PRO A 356 26.46 -12.73 -8.07
CA PRO A 356 26.20 -12.21 -6.74
C PRO A 356 25.48 -13.24 -5.85
N GLU A 357 25.80 -13.25 -4.56
CA GLU A 357 24.91 -13.81 -3.56
C GLU A 357 23.72 -12.87 -3.30
N GLN A 358 22.55 -13.43 -3.06
CA GLN A 358 21.28 -12.68 -3.06
C GLN A 358 21.20 -11.59 -1.99
N GLN A 359 21.75 -11.84 -0.79
CA GLN A 359 21.78 -10.84 0.30
C GLN A 359 22.72 -9.67 -0.02
N GLY A 360 23.91 -9.97 -0.55
CA GLY A 360 24.86 -8.95 -0.94
C GLY A 360 24.35 -8.11 -2.11
N LEU A 361 23.68 -8.74 -3.08
CA LEU A 361 23.01 -8.02 -4.15
C LEU A 361 21.94 -7.07 -3.61
N GLY A 362 21.06 -7.56 -2.72
CA GLY A 362 20.02 -6.74 -2.09
C GLY A 362 20.55 -5.54 -1.32
N PHE A 363 21.67 -5.69 -0.60
CA PHE A 363 22.36 -4.58 0.07
C PHE A 363 22.75 -3.47 -0.90
N TRP A 364 23.38 -3.82 -2.03
CA TRP A 364 23.80 -2.82 -3.01
C TRP A 364 22.63 -2.21 -3.76
N ILE A 365 21.62 -3.00 -4.11
CA ILE A 365 20.38 -2.50 -4.73
C ILE A 365 19.73 -1.47 -3.81
N TYR A 366 19.50 -1.80 -2.54
CA TYR A 366 18.92 -0.90 -1.55
C TYR A 366 19.66 0.44 -1.49
N HIS A 367 20.99 0.42 -1.40
CA HIS A 367 21.75 1.65 -1.28
C HIS A 367 21.71 2.51 -2.55
N LEU A 368 21.80 1.90 -3.73
CA LEU A 368 21.67 2.62 -5.00
C LEU A 368 20.26 3.21 -5.17
N ASP A 369 19.24 2.43 -4.80
CA ASP A 369 17.83 2.83 -4.79
C ASP A 369 17.53 3.97 -3.80
N ASN A 370 18.41 4.18 -2.82
CA ASN A 370 18.38 5.28 -1.86
C ASN A 370 19.44 6.37 -2.13
N GLY A 371 19.93 6.46 -3.37
CA GLY A 371 20.74 7.59 -3.85
C GLY A 371 22.26 7.45 -3.69
N MET A 372 22.76 6.30 -3.27
CA MET A 372 24.20 6.02 -3.35
C MET A 372 24.66 6.07 -4.82
N SER A 373 25.79 6.72 -5.09
CA SER A 373 26.35 6.71 -6.44
C SER A 373 26.97 5.35 -6.76
N LEU A 374 26.91 4.94 -8.04
CA LEU A 374 27.55 3.69 -8.47
C LEU A 374 29.07 3.67 -8.23
N THR A 375 29.72 4.85 -8.22
CA THR A 375 31.15 4.98 -7.91
C THR A 375 31.44 4.76 -6.43
N ASP A 376 30.54 5.19 -5.54
CA ASP A 376 30.67 4.92 -4.10
C ASP A 376 30.44 3.45 -3.80
N ALA A 377 29.43 2.83 -4.43
CA ALA A 377 29.25 1.39 -4.37
C ALA A 377 30.52 0.65 -4.85
N ALA A 378 31.06 1.03 -6.01
CA ALA A 378 32.29 0.46 -6.55
C ALA A 378 33.49 0.63 -5.61
N SER A 379 33.55 1.74 -4.87
CA SER A 379 34.59 1.95 -3.86
C SER A 379 34.47 0.94 -2.71
N GLY A 380 33.25 0.59 -2.30
CA GLY A 380 33.01 -0.48 -1.34
C GLY A 380 33.54 -1.84 -1.81
N PHE A 381 33.25 -2.20 -3.07
CA PHE A 381 33.79 -3.41 -3.69
C PHE A 381 35.32 -3.40 -3.75
N VAL A 382 35.93 -2.33 -4.28
CA VAL A 382 37.38 -2.21 -4.47
C VAL A 382 38.14 -2.32 -3.14
N ASN A 383 37.55 -1.83 -2.05
CA ASN A 383 38.14 -1.88 -0.71
C ASN A 383 37.88 -3.20 0.04
N SER A 384 37.15 -4.14 -0.57
CA SER A 384 36.83 -5.43 0.05
C SER A 384 38.03 -6.40 0.04
N PRO A 385 38.12 -7.31 1.03
CA PRO A 385 39.14 -8.37 1.03
C PRO A 385 39.06 -9.30 -0.19
N GLU A 386 37.87 -9.55 -0.72
CA GLU A 386 37.67 -10.41 -1.90
C GLU A 386 38.24 -9.76 -3.16
N PHE A 387 38.01 -8.46 -3.35
CA PHE A 387 38.54 -7.72 -4.49
C PHE A 387 40.07 -7.70 -4.48
N ALA A 388 40.66 -7.48 -3.29
CA ALA A 388 42.12 -7.53 -3.12
C ALA A 388 42.71 -8.92 -3.45
N GLN A 389 41.98 -10.01 -3.19
CA GLN A 389 42.41 -11.36 -3.58
C GLN A 389 42.35 -11.56 -5.09
N LYS A 390 41.30 -11.05 -5.75
CA LYS A 390 41.09 -11.23 -7.20
C LYS A 390 42.01 -10.37 -8.06
N TYR A 391 42.20 -9.10 -7.67
CA TYR A 391 42.94 -8.11 -8.45
C TYR A 391 44.37 -7.83 -7.93
N GLY A 392 44.80 -8.55 -6.89
CA GLY A 392 46.12 -8.46 -6.28
C GLY A 392 46.16 -7.49 -5.07
N SER A 393 47.00 -7.82 -4.08
CA SER A 393 47.07 -7.06 -2.83
C SER A 393 47.60 -5.63 -3.02
N ASN A 394 46.88 -4.67 -2.46
CA ASN A 394 47.12 -3.24 -2.15
C ASN A 394 48.04 -2.33 -2.98
N THR A 395 48.70 -2.73 -4.08
CA THR A 395 49.29 -1.82 -5.09
C THR A 395 49.72 -2.56 -6.37
N PRO A 396 48.83 -3.25 -7.12
CA PRO A 396 49.17 -3.62 -8.50
C PRO A 396 49.52 -2.36 -9.30
N THR A 397 50.48 -2.46 -10.22
CA THR A 397 50.75 -1.36 -11.16
C THR A 397 49.48 -1.06 -11.96
N ASN A 398 49.32 0.19 -12.43
CA ASN A 398 48.14 0.58 -13.20
C ASN A 398 47.92 -0.34 -14.40
N THR A 399 48.99 -0.69 -15.13
CA THR A 399 48.95 -1.67 -16.23
C THR A 399 48.49 -3.06 -15.79
N ALA A 400 48.97 -3.57 -14.65
CA ALA A 400 48.55 -4.88 -14.14
C ALA A 400 47.07 -4.89 -13.73
N PHE A 401 46.60 -3.81 -13.07
CA PHE A 401 45.21 -3.68 -12.67
C PHE A 401 44.27 -3.60 -13.88
N VAL A 402 44.59 -2.77 -14.88
CA VAL A 402 43.79 -2.68 -16.12
C VAL A 402 43.76 -4.02 -16.84
N THR A 403 44.90 -4.72 -16.94
CA THR A 403 44.98 -6.04 -17.57
C THR A 403 44.08 -7.06 -16.87
N ALA A 404 44.05 -7.03 -15.53
CA ALA A 404 43.18 -7.89 -14.74
C ALA A 404 41.68 -7.58 -14.97
N LEU A 405 41.29 -6.31 -15.07
CA LEU A 405 39.90 -5.93 -15.41
C LEU A 405 39.47 -6.46 -16.77
N TYR A 406 40.31 -6.33 -17.80
CA TYR A 406 40.02 -6.92 -19.12
C TYR A 406 39.81 -8.44 -19.04
N ASN A 407 40.69 -9.15 -18.34
CA ASN A 407 40.59 -10.61 -18.25
C ASN A 407 39.38 -11.07 -17.44
N ASN A 408 39.09 -10.42 -16.30
CA ASN A 408 38.07 -10.86 -15.37
C ASN A 408 36.66 -10.38 -15.77
N VAL A 409 36.54 -9.18 -16.36
CA VAL A 409 35.24 -8.61 -16.73
C VAL A 409 34.87 -8.95 -18.17
N LEU A 410 35.83 -8.85 -19.09
CA LEU A 410 35.58 -8.98 -20.53
C LEU A 410 36.06 -10.33 -21.10
N ASN A 411 36.64 -11.21 -20.27
CA ASN A 411 37.13 -12.53 -20.67
C ASN A 411 38.14 -12.50 -21.83
N ARG A 412 38.93 -11.41 -21.95
CA ARG A 412 39.97 -11.25 -22.97
C ARG A 412 41.10 -10.34 -22.48
N GLY A 413 42.25 -10.41 -23.15
CA GLY A 413 43.30 -9.43 -22.92
C GLY A 413 42.96 -8.04 -23.50
N PRO A 414 43.58 -6.96 -22.97
CA PRO A 414 43.45 -5.63 -23.56
C PRO A 414 44.09 -5.55 -24.94
N ASP A 415 43.50 -4.79 -25.84
CA ASP A 415 44.21 -4.22 -26.99
C ASP A 415 45.09 -3.05 -26.53
N GLN A 416 46.09 -2.68 -27.34
CA GLN A 416 47.05 -1.63 -26.95
C GLN A 416 46.37 -0.28 -26.69
N GLY A 417 45.38 0.10 -27.51
CA GLY A 417 44.70 1.38 -27.38
C GLY A 417 43.87 1.46 -26.10
N GLY A 418 43.13 0.39 -25.78
CA GLY A 418 42.38 0.26 -24.54
C GLY A 418 43.28 0.26 -23.30
N LEU A 419 44.40 -0.48 -23.34
CA LEU A 419 45.38 -0.49 -22.25
C LEU A 419 45.97 0.89 -21.98
N ASP A 420 46.38 1.60 -23.04
CA ASP A 420 46.96 2.94 -22.95
C ASP A 420 45.96 3.96 -22.41
N TYR A 421 44.70 3.89 -22.87
CA TYR A 421 43.63 4.77 -22.41
C TYR A 421 43.37 4.63 -20.89
N TRP A 422 43.11 3.41 -20.42
CA TRP A 422 42.76 3.19 -19.02
C TRP A 422 43.95 3.37 -18.07
N THR A 423 45.16 3.01 -18.51
CA THR A 423 46.39 3.25 -17.72
C THR A 423 46.64 4.76 -17.58
N SER A 424 46.50 5.52 -18.67
CA SER A 424 46.62 6.97 -18.66
C SER A 424 45.57 7.63 -17.76
N ALA A 425 44.33 7.13 -17.74
CA ALA A 425 43.30 7.66 -16.84
C ALA A 425 43.71 7.53 -15.36
N LEU A 426 44.23 6.37 -14.94
CA LEU A 426 44.76 6.17 -13.59
C LEU A 426 45.97 7.05 -13.29
N ASP A 427 46.91 7.16 -14.24
CA ASP A 427 48.11 7.99 -14.10
C ASP A 427 47.76 9.48 -13.94
N ASN A 428 46.60 9.91 -14.46
CA ASN A 428 46.06 11.27 -14.36
C ASN A 428 45.02 11.44 -13.22
N GLY A 429 44.91 10.48 -12.29
CA GLY A 429 44.15 10.65 -11.05
C GLY A 429 42.74 10.05 -11.02
N ALA A 430 42.34 9.28 -12.05
CA ALA A 430 41.13 8.46 -11.95
C ALA A 430 41.29 7.40 -10.85
N THR A 431 40.20 7.09 -10.14
CA THR A 431 40.20 6.06 -9.10
C THR A 431 39.98 4.68 -9.71
N ARG A 432 40.40 3.63 -8.99
CA ARG A 432 40.10 2.25 -9.39
C ARG A 432 38.61 1.94 -9.39
N ALA A 433 37.83 2.60 -8.52
CA ALA A 433 36.38 2.51 -8.51
C ALA A 433 35.78 3.07 -9.79
N GLN A 434 36.25 4.23 -10.27
CA GLN A 434 35.82 4.80 -11.55
C GLN A 434 36.14 3.88 -12.73
N LEU A 435 37.30 3.22 -12.72
CA LEU A 435 37.62 2.22 -13.73
C LEU A 435 36.71 1.00 -13.65
N LEU A 436 36.48 0.47 -12.44
CA LEU A 436 35.58 -0.67 -12.25
C LEU A 436 34.18 -0.37 -12.79
N VAL A 437 33.64 0.82 -12.51
CA VAL A 437 32.38 1.30 -13.11
C VAL A 437 32.47 1.34 -14.63
N GLY A 438 33.55 1.89 -15.19
CA GLY A 438 33.74 1.96 -16.65
C GLY A 438 33.77 0.60 -17.35
N PHE A 439 34.34 -0.42 -16.72
CA PHE A 439 34.31 -1.80 -17.23
C PHE A 439 32.95 -2.46 -17.02
N SER A 440 32.37 -2.29 -15.84
CA SER A 440 31.06 -2.85 -15.47
C SER A 440 29.95 -2.38 -16.39
N GLU A 441 29.94 -1.08 -16.70
CA GLU A 441 28.94 -0.42 -17.55
C GLU A 441 29.35 -0.38 -19.03
N SER A 442 30.41 -1.10 -19.41
CA SER A 442 30.80 -1.19 -20.81
C SER A 442 29.75 -1.99 -21.60
N GLN A 443 29.48 -1.56 -22.83
CA GLN A 443 28.56 -2.27 -23.74
C GLN A 443 28.92 -3.75 -23.91
N GLU A 444 30.22 -4.06 -23.91
CA GLU A 444 30.73 -5.43 -24.01
C GLU A 444 30.28 -6.28 -22.82
N ASN A 445 30.49 -5.80 -21.58
CA ASN A 445 30.05 -6.50 -20.37
C ASN A 445 28.52 -6.62 -20.29
N MET A 446 27.79 -5.54 -20.58
CA MET A 446 26.32 -5.55 -20.60
C MET A 446 25.77 -6.58 -21.59
N THR A 447 26.37 -6.68 -22.78
CA THR A 447 25.96 -7.66 -23.81
C THR A 447 26.21 -9.10 -23.36
N THR A 448 27.28 -9.35 -22.60
CA THR A 448 27.52 -10.68 -22.04
C THR A 448 26.50 -11.05 -20.96
N LEU A 449 26.14 -10.09 -20.10
CA LEU A 449 25.29 -10.35 -18.94
C LEU A 449 23.79 -10.36 -19.24
N ILE A 450 23.36 -9.75 -20.35
CA ILE A 450 21.94 -9.73 -20.73
C ILE A 450 21.35 -11.14 -20.91
N GLY A 451 22.15 -12.11 -21.37
CA GLY A 451 21.70 -13.50 -21.51
C GLY A 451 21.60 -14.28 -20.20
N ILE A 452 22.19 -13.76 -19.11
CA ILE A 452 22.25 -14.40 -17.80
C ILE A 452 21.21 -13.76 -16.85
N ALA A 453 21.15 -12.43 -16.85
CA ALA A 453 20.26 -11.63 -16.01
C ALA A 453 18.97 -11.20 -16.73
N GLY A 454 18.79 -11.59 -17.99
CA GLY A 454 17.71 -11.10 -18.86
C GLY A 454 16.31 -11.36 -18.30
N ASN A 455 16.09 -12.46 -17.60
CA ASN A 455 14.79 -12.77 -16.99
C ASN A 455 14.64 -12.27 -15.55
N GLY A 456 15.54 -11.39 -15.12
CA GLY A 456 15.56 -10.83 -13.77
C GLY A 456 16.70 -11.35 -12.91
N MET A 457 16.99 -10.61 -11.85
CA MET A 457 18.09 -10.87 -10.93
C MET A 457 17.53 -11.10 -9.52
N ASP A 458 17.58 -12.35 -9.05
CA ASP A 458 17.08 -12.71 -7.71
C ASP A 458 17.93 -12.06 -6.61
N PHE A 459 17.28 -11.44 -5.62
CA PHE A 459 17.93 -10.86 -4.45
C PHE A 459 17.05 -10.98 -3.19
N VAL A 460 17.64 -10.86 -2.02
CA VAL A 460 16.91 -10.76 -0.74
C VAL A 460 16.93 -9.30 -0.32
N ALA A 461 15.77 -8.71 -0.02
CA ALA A 461 15.68 -7.31 0.41
C ALA A 461 16.57 -7.05 1.63
N TYR A 462 17.24 -5.90 1.63
CA TYR A 462 18.07 -5.48 2.75
C TYR A 462 17.27 -4.59 3.68
N GLU A 463 17.06 -5.06 4.91
CA GLU A 463 16.45 -4.29 5.98
C GLU A 463 17.56 -3.64 6.83
N PRO A 464 17.68 -2.31 6.86
CA PRO A 464 18.60 -1.64 7.77
C PRO A 464 18.19 -1.92 9.23
N ALA A 465 19.18 -2.16 10.08
CA ALA A 465 19.00 -2.46 11.50
C ALA A 465 18.63 -1.24 12.35
#